data_AF-A0A965B3I0-F1
#
_entry.id   AF-A0A965B3I0-F1
#
_cell.length_a   1.000
_cell.length_b   1.000
_cell.length_c   1.000
_cell.angle_alpha   90.00
_cell.angle_beta   90.00
_cell.angle_gamma   90.00
#
_symmetry.space_group_name_H-M   'P 1'
#
loop_
_entity.id
_entity.type
_entity.pdbx_description
1 polymer ?
#
loop_
_entity_poly.entity_id
_entity_poly.type
_entity_poly.pdbx_seq_one_letter_code
_entity_poly.pdbx_strand_id
1 'polypeptide(L)' 'AAEGKLAFDFKTYVEAGKEDPDVDVMVIDYADVEDNPKLTIRKVRDELVELVPGVYLGKILFKTDSGYTKLGYFALRTPR' A
#
# COMPACT_ATOMS: atom_id res chain seq x y z
N ALA A 1 25.29 0.74 -4.84
CA ALA A 1 24.08 0.17 -5.45
C ALA A 1 23.29 1.33 -6.02
N ALA A 2 22.82 1.26 -7.27
CA ALA A 2 21.91 2.29 -7.76
C ALA A 2 20.69 2.26 -6.85
N GLU A 3 20.48 3.34 -6.09
CA GLU A 3 19.32 3.54 -5.25
C GLU A 3 18.10 3.23 -6.11
N GLY A 4 17.36 2.18 -5.74
CA GLY A 4 16.25 1.69 -6.55
C GLY A 4 15.31 2.86 -6.78
N LYS A 5 15.17 3.29 -8.05
CA LYS A 5 14.18 4.30 -8.40
C LYS A 5 12.83 3.76 -7.93
N LEU A 6 12.27 4.36 -6.88
CA LEU A 6 10.85 4.25 -6.62
C LEU A 6 10.18 4.79 -7.88
N ALA A 7 9.35 3.97 -8.54
CA ALA A 7 8.66 4.40 -9.74
C ALA A 7 7.63 5.50 -9.44
N PHE A 8 7.13 5.55 -8.20
CA PHE A 8 6.15 6.49 -7.68
C PHE A 8 6.44 6.80 -6.22
N ASP A 9 6.32 8.07 -5.83
CA ASP A 9 6.42 8.47 -4.44
C ASP A 9 5.14 8.11 -3.68
N PHE A 10 5.24 7.95 -2.37
CA PHE A 10 4.14 7.58 -1.48
C PHE A 10 4.35 8.10 -0.06
N LYS A 11 3.28 8.09 0.74
CA LYS A 11 3.30 8.33 2.18
C LYS A 11 2.95 7.06 2.92
N THR A 12 3.48 6.91 4.14
CA THR A 12 3.14 5.77 5.01
C THR A 12 2.65 6.23 6.36
N TYR A 13 1.64 5.55 6.88
CA TYR A 13 1.07 5.80 8.21
C TYR A 13 0.27 4.58 8.67
N VAL A 14 -0.06 4.52 9.96
CA VAL A 14 -0.90 3.45 10.53
C VAL A 14 -2.35 3.89 10.53
N GLU A 15 -3.25 3.01 10.08
CA GLU A 15 -4.70 3.20 10.09
C GLU A 15 -5.39 1.84 10.27
N ALA A 16 -6.65 1.81 10.69
CA ALA A 16 -7.49 0.63 10.59
C ALA A 16 -7.63 0.20 9.11
N GLY A 17 -7.60 -1.11 8.86
CA GLY A 17 -7.74 -1.68 7.52
C GLY A 17 -9.09 -1.37 6.88
N LYS A 18 -9.11 -1.15 5.56
CA LYS A 18 -10.38 -0.86 4.84
C LYS A 18 -11.33 -2.05 4.77
N GLU A 19 -10.80 -3.27 4.66
CA GLU A 19 -11.59 -4.51 4.66
C GLU A 19 -11.72 -5.11 6.06
N ASP A 20 -10.71 -4.89 6.92
CA ASP A 20 -10.58 -5.48 8.25
C ASP A 20 -10.37 -4.37 9.30
N PRO A 21 -11.44 -3.69 9.78
CA PRO A 21 -11.30 -2.52 10.65
C PRO A 21 -10.72 -2.79 12.03
N ASP A 22 -10.74 -4.05 12.48
CA ASP A 22 -10.19 -4.49 13.77
C ASP A 22 -8.66 -4.72 13.69
N VAL A 23 -8.05 -4.52 12.52
CA VAL A 23 -6.62 -4.72 12.28
C VAL A 23 -5.98 -3.40 11.89
N ASP A 24 -4.98 -2.97 12.68
CA ASP A 24 -4.12 -1.85 12.30
C ASP A 24 -3.16 -2.29 11.19
N VAL A 25 -3.12 -1.50 10.11
CA VAL A 25 -2.27 -1.74 8.94
C VAL A 25 -1.32 -0.57 8.73
N MET A 26 -0.13 -0.86 8.23
CA MET A 26 0.73 0.16 7.63
C MET A 26 0.22 0.43 6.21
N VAL A 27 -0.27 1.64 5.99
CA VAL A 27 -0.77 2.09 4.69
C VAL A 27 0.40 2.57 3.85
N ILE A 28 0.41 2.22 2.56
CA ILE A 28 1.19 2.89 1.52
C ILE A 28 0.20 3.66 0.65
N ASP A 29 0.20 4.99 0.79
CA ASP A 29 -0.74 5.90 0.14
C ASP A 29 -0.06 6.72 -0.96
N TYR A 30 -0.59 6.58 -2.17
CA TYR A 30 -0.13 7.28 -3.37
C TYR A 30 -1.02 8.48 -3.73
N ALA A 31 -2.17 8.68 -3.05
CA ALA A 31 -3.23 9.60 -3.49
C ALA A 31 -2.83 11.08 -3.42
N ASP A 32 -2.07 11.47 -2.40
CA ASP A 32 -1.71 12.86 -2.10
C ASP A 32 -0.26 13.20 -2.49
N VAL A 33 0.20 12.61 -3.58
CA VAL A 33 1.49 12.91 -4.23
C VAL A 33 1.19 13.58 -5.57
N GLU A 34 1.59 14.85 -5.71
CA GLU A 34 1.23 15.68 -6.88
C GLU A 34 1.90 15.19 -8.17
N ASP A 35 3.14 14.73 -8.07
CA ASP A 35 3.95 14.25 -9.20
C ASP A 35 3.52 12.86 -9.73
N ASN A 36 2.67 12.15 -8.98
CA ASN A 36 2.17 10.85 -9.41
C ASN A 36 1.12 10.98 -10.54
N PRO A 37 1.19 10.14 -11.60
CA PRO A 37 0.19 10.13 -12.66
C PRO A 37 -1.25 9.95 -12.12
N LYS A 38 -2.11 10.92 -12.41
CA LYS A 38 -3.48 11.01 -11.87
C LYS A 38 -4.41 9.85 -12.25
N LEU A 39 -4.18 9.23 -13.42
CA LEU A 39 -5.13 8.27 -13.99
C LEU A 39 -4.96 6.83 -13.48
N THR A 40 -3.95 6.52 -12.65
CA THR A 40 -3.66 5.13 -12.25
C THR A 40 -3.23 5.01 -10.79
N ILE A 41 -1.96 5.31 -10.47
CA ILE A 41 -1.35 4.96 -9.19
C ILE A 41 -1.98 5.68 -8.00
N ARG A 42 -2.49 6.91 -8.20
CA ARG A 42 -3.18 7.69 -7.15
C ARG A 42 -4.49 7.05 -6.66
N LYS A 43 -4.99 6.02 -7.33
CA LYS A 43 -6.14 5.21 -6.90
C LYS A 43 -5.72 3.95 -6.15
N VAL A 44 -4.44 3.61 -6.14
CA VAL A 44 -3.93 2.46 -5.40
C VAL A 44 -3.71 2.87 -3.95
N ARG A 45 -4.06 1.97 -3.03
CA ARG A 45 -3.72 1.99 -1.62
C ARG A 45 -3.25 0.58 -1.28
N ASP A 46 -2.02 0.45 -0.81
CA ASP A 46 -1.57 -0.84 -0.27
C ASP A 46 -1.71 -0.84 1.26
N GLU A 47 -2.08 -1.99 1.81
CA GLU A 47 -2.17 -2.21 3.25
C GLU A 47 -1.24 -3.35 3.64
N LEU A 48 -0.34 -3.12 4.59
CA LEU A 48 0.64 -4.09 5.07
C LEU A 48 0.40 -4.45 6.53
N VAL A 49 0.56 -5.72 6.85
CA VAL A 49 0.69 -6.23 8.22
C VAL A 49 1.95 -7.07 8.35
N GLU A 50 2.64 -6.95 9.47
CA GLU A 50 3.77 -7.83 9.79
C GLU A 50 3.24 -9.14 10.38
N LEU A 51 3.53 -10.26 9.75
CA LEU A 51 3.10 -11.58 10.23
C LEU A 51 4.08 -12.12 11.27
N VAL A 52 5.36 -11.99 10.96
CA VAL A 52 6.51 -12.32 11.82
C VAL A 52 7.62 -11.32 11.48
N PRO A 53 8.63 -11.13 12.36
CA PRO A 53 9.69 -10.15 12.13
C PRO A 53 10.30 -10.21 10.72
N GLY A 54 10.14 -9.13 9.95
CA GLY A 54 10.66 -8.98 8.58
C GLY A 54 9.87 -9.68 7.47
N VAL A 55 8.68 -10.22 7.76
CA VAL A 55 7.78 -10.84 6.77
C VAL A 55 6.41 -10.17 6.83
N TYR A 56 6.02 -9.58 5.72
CA TYR A 56 4.79 -8.80 5.63
C TYR A 56 3.83 -9.41 4.62
N LEU A 57 2.55 -9.39 4.96
CA LEU A 57 1.45 -9.64 4.03
C LEU A 57 0.89 -8.30 3.59
N GLY A 58 0.80 -8.11 2.28
CA GLY A 58 0.22 -6.92 1.67
C GLY A 58 -1.09 -7.20 0.94
N LYS A 59 -1.99 -6.23 0.98
CA LYS A 59 -3.20 -6.14 0.16
C LYS A 59 -3.08 -4.95 -0.79
N ILE A 60 -3.47 -5.14 -2.05
CA ILE A 60 -3.60 -4.05 -3.02
C ILE A 60 -5.06 -3.67 -3.10
N LEU A 61 -5.40 -2.43 -2.75
CA LEU A 61 -6.74 -1.88 -2.86
C LEU A 61 -6.78 -0.80 -3.94
N PHE A 62 -7.81 -0.84 -4.76
CA PHE A 62 -8.07 0.17 -5.78
C PHE A 62 -9.31 0.98 -5.44
N LYS A 63 -9.16 2.30 -5.42
CA LYS A 63 -10.22 3.25 -5.11
C LYS A 63 -11.16 3.39 -6.31
N THR A 64 -12.44 3.12 -6.07
CA THR A 64 -13.57 3.31 -6.99
C THR A 64 -14.52 4.37 -6.43
N ASP A 65 -15.55 4.74 -7.19
CA ASP A 65 -16.57 5.68 -6.71
C ASP A 65 -17.42 5.08 -5.56
N SER A 66 -17.46 3.75 -5.44
CA SER A 66 -18.18 3.01 -4.40
C SER A 66 -17.33 2.61 -3.19
N GLY A 67 -16.05 3.01 -3.15
CA GLY A 67 -15.13 2.68 -2.05
C GLY A 67 -13.82 2.08 -2.52
N TYR A 68 -13.42 0.95 -1.94
CA TYR A 68 -12.21 0.22 -2.32
C TYR A 68 -12.55 -1.17 -2.83
N THR A 69 -11.87 -1.60 -3.90
CA THR A 69 -11.92 -2.96 -4.44
C THR A 69 -10.56 -3.61 -4.27
N LYS A 70 -10.49 -4.78 -3.66
CA LYS A 70 -9.24 -5.55 -3.50
C LYS A 70 -8.84 -6.16 -4.84
N LEU A 71 -7.63 -5.86 -5.29
CA LEU A 71 -7.05 -6.43 -6.51
C LEU A 71 -6.28 -7.72 -6.25
N GLY A 72 -5.76 -7.90 -5.03
CA GLY A 72 -5.05 -9.11 -4.65
C GLY A 72 -4.18 -8.94 -3.42
N TYR A 73 -3.39 -9.98 -3.15
CA TYR A 73 -2.39 -10.02 -2.09
C TYR A 73 -0.98 -10.11 -2.67
N PHE A 74 -0.01 -9.60 -1.92
CA PHE A 74 1.42 -9.77 -2.17
C PHE A 74 2.16 -10.00 -0.86
N ALA A 75 3.42 -10.41 -0.93
CA ALA A 75 4.27 -10.58 0.24
C ALA A 75 5.56 -9.78 0.09
N LEU A 76 5.99 -9.14 1.17
CA LEU A 76 7.31 -8.51 1.25
C LEU A 76 8.16 -9.24 2.27
N ARG A 77 9.47 -9.25 2.01
CA ARG A 77 10.47 -9.73 2.94
C ARG A 77 11.62 -8.76 2.94
N THR A 78 12.11 -8.41 4.12
CA THR A 78 13.35 -7.64 4.22
C THR A 78 14.47 -8.46 3.58
N PRO A 79 15.28 -7.87 2.67
CA PRO A 79 16.46 -8.54 2.12
C PRO A 79 17.34 -9.05 3.27
N ARG A 80 17.89 -10.26 3.11
CA ARG A 80 18.92 -10.77 4.02
C ARG A 80 20.26 -10.11 3.77
#